data_AF-A0A3C1P437-F1
#
_entry.id   AF-A0A3C1P437-F1
#
_cell.length_a   1.000
_cell.length_b   1.000
_cell.length_c   1.000
_cell.angle_alpha   90.00
_cell.angle_beta   90.00
_cell.angle_gamma   90.00
#
_symmetry.space_group_name_H-M   'P 1'
#
loop_
_entity.id
_entity.type
_entity.pdbx_description
1 polymer ?
#
loop_
_entity_poly.entity_id
_entity_poly.type
_entity_poly.pdbx_seq_one_letter_code
_entity_poly.pdbx_strand_id
1 'polypeptide(L)' 'KSNTGEGGEDPERYAPLPNGDSKRSAIKQVASGRFGVTSEYLVNSDDIQIKMA' A
#
# COMPACT_ATOMS: atom_id res chain seq x y z
N LYS A 1 -3.30 9.11 -8.22
CA LYS A 1 -3.37 8.14 -7.11
C LYS A 1 -1.94 7.73 -6.76
N SER A 2 -1.58 7.65 -5.46
CA SER A 2 -0.25 7.22 -4.99
C SER A 2 -0.09 5.69 -5.05
N ASN A 3 1.15 5.22 -5.17
CA ASN A 3 1.52 3.80 -5.26
C ASN A 3 2.66 3.50 -4.28
N THR A 4 2.63 2.32 -3.65
CA THR A 4 3.65 1.88 -2.67
C THR A 4 4.99 1.48 -3.27
N GLY A 5 5.03 1.16 -4.57
CA GLY A 5 6.13 0.40 -5.14
C GLY A 5 6.24 -1.00 -4.52
N GLU A 6 7.39 -1.64 -4.69
CA GLU A 6 7.61 -3.05 -4.32
C GLU A 6 7.92 -3.29 -2.84
N GLY A 7 8.23 -2.24 -2.07
CA GLY A 7 8.75 -2.37 -0.70
C GLY A 7 7.70 -2.57 0.38
N GLY A 8 6.42 -2.67 0.01
CA GLY A 8 5.31 -2.64 0.96
C GLY A 8 4.99 -1.23 1.45
N GLU A 9 4.26 -1.13 2.55
CA GLU A 9 3.92 0.13 3.19
C GLU A 9 3.87 -0.04 4.71
N ASP A 10 4.35 0.97 5.43
CA ASP A 10 4.31 1.00 6.88
C ASP A 10 2.86 1.09 7.39
N PRO A 11 2.40 0.17 8.26
CA PRO A 11 1.04 0.19 8.82
C PRO A 11 0.66 1.48 9.56
N GLU A 12 1.63 2.22 10.11
CA GLU A 12 1.36 3.50 10.77
C GLU A 12 0.74 4.54 9.81
N ARG A 13 0.91 4.35 8.49
CA ARG A 13 0.36 5.24 7.45
C ARG A 13 -1.13 5.00 7.18
N TYR A 14 -1.71 3.90 7.67
CA TYR A 14 -3.12 3.57 7.43
C TYR A 14 -4.06 4.42 8.29
N ALA A 15 -3.59 4.86 9.46
CA ALA A 15 -4.33 5.81 10.28
C ALA A 15 -4.33 7.20 9.61
N PRO A 16 -5.50 7.86 9.54
CA PRO A 16 -5.56 9.27 9.17
C PRO A 16 -4.75 10.14 10.15
N LEU A 17 -4.17 11.20 9.63
CA LEU A 17 -3.50 12.23 10.43
C LEU A 17 -4.55 13.04 11.22
N PRO A 18 -4.13 13.76 12.28
CA PRO A 18 -5.05 14.58 13.08
C PRO A 18 -5.82 15.65 12.29
N ASN A 19 -5.29 16.09 11.15
CA ASN A 19 -5.94 17.05 10.25
C ASN A 19 -6.89 16.39 9.23
N GLY A 20 -7.07 15.06 9.28
CA GLY A 20 -7.92 14.28 8.39
C GLY A 20 -7.22 13.79 7.11
N ASP A 21 -5.98 14.20 6.84
CA ASP A 21 -5.24 13.74 5.68
C ASP A 21 -4.83 12.26 5.83
N SER A 22 -4.64 11.56 4.71
CA SER A 22 -4.13 10.19 4.72
C SER A 22 -2.76 10.11 4.08
N LYS A 23 -1.83 9.41 4.75
CA LYS A 23 -0.53 9.03 4.19
C LYS A 23 -0.57 7.68 3.48
N ARG A 24 -1.69 6.95 3.56
CA ARG A 24 -1.87 5.64 2.94
C ARG A 24 -1.82 5.77 1.42
N SER A 25 -1.06 4.87 0.78
CA SER A 25 -1.03 4.80 -0.67
C SER A 25 -2.30 4.13 -1.20
N ALA A 26 -2.95 4.77 -2.18
CA ALA A 26 -4.21 4.25 -2.73
C ALA A 26 -4.00 2.93 -3.50
N ILE A 27 -2.88 2.82 -4.21
CA ILE A 27 -2.52 1.63 -5.00
C ILE A 27 -1.46 0.83 -4.26
N LYS A 28 -1.72 -0.47 -4.07
CA LYS A 28 -0.78 -1.43 -3.51
C LYS A 28 -0.19 -2.30 -4.61
N GLN A 29 1.13 -2.40 -4.69
CA GLN A 29 1.80 -3.19 -5.72
C GLN A 29 2.21 -4.56 -5.19
N VAL A 30 1.87 -5.61 -5.96
CA VAL A 30 2.35 -6.98 -5.73
C VAL A 30 3.29 -7.35 -6.87
N ALA A 31 4.57 -7.46 -6.54
CA ALA A 31 5.60 -7.99 -7.43
C ALA A 31 5.97 -9.44 -7.03
N SER A 32 6.79 -10.09 -7.86
CA SER A 32 7.22 -11.49 -7.64
C SER A 32 7.86 -11.72 -6.27
N GLY A 33 8.64 -10.76 -5.76
CA GLY A 33 9.31 -10.83 -4.46
C GLY A 33 8.37 -10.68 -3.26
N ARG A 34 7.16 -10.15 -3.44
CA ARG A 34 6.12 -9.97 -2.39
C ARG A 34 6.63 -9.29 -1.12
N PHE A 35 7.63 -8.41 -1.21
CA PHE A 35 8.16 -7.70 -0.05
C PHE A 35 7.06 -6.83 0.59
N GLY A 36 6.87 -7.01 1.90
CA GLY A 36 5.85 -6.28 2.65
C GLY A 36 4.40 -6.59 2.28
N VAL A 37 4.14 -7.61 1.44
CA VAL A 37 2.78 -8.01 1.06
C VAL A 37 2.19 -8.88 2.16
N THR A 38 1.33 -8.29 2.98
CA THR A 38 0.56 -8.95 4.04
C THR A 38 -0.94 -8.84 3.79
N SER A 39 -1.77 -9.57 4.55
CA SER A 39 -3.22 -9.39 4.47
C SER A 39 -3.63 -7.96 4.83
N GLU A 40 -3.04 -7.40 5.88
CA GLU A 40 -3.28 -6.02 6.32
C GLU A 40 -2.91 -4.99 5.24
N TYR A 41 -1.79 -5.21 4.54
CA TYR A 41 -1.38 -4.39 3.41
C TYR A 41 -2.41 -4.41 2.27
N LEU A 42 -2.93 -5.60 1.92
CA LEU A 42 -3.89 -5.77 0.82
C LEU A 42 -5.27 -5.17 1.14
N VAL A 43 -5.78 -5.36 2.36
CA VAL A 43 -7.09 -4.79 2.75
C VAL A 43 -7.06 -3.27 2.85
N ASN A 44 -5.87 -2.67 3.00
CA ASN A 44 -5.67 -1.23 2.99
C ASN A 44 -5.41 -0.66 1.57
N SER A 45 -5.79 -1.38 0.51
CA SER A 45 -5.73 -0.91 -0.88
C SER A 45 -7.08 -0.38 -1.37
N ASP A 46 -7.04 0.61 -2.25
CA ASP A 46 -8.21 0.94 -3.10
C ASP A 46 -8.12 0.16 -4.41
N ASP A 47 -6.91 0.02 -4.93
CA ASP A 47 -6.58 -0.74 -6.13
C ASP A 47 -5.33 -1.60 -5.88
N ILE A 48 -5.30 -2.79 -6.46
CA ILE A 48 -4.13 -3.69 -6.44
C ILE A 48 -3.50 -3.73 -7.82
N GLN A 49 -2.20 -3.43 -7.90
CA GLN A 49 -1.41 -3.54 -9.12
C GLN A 49 -0.54 -4.81 -9.08
N ILE A 50 -0.74 -5.70 -10.04
CA ILE A 50 0.17 -6.82 -10.27
C ILE A 50 1.29 -6.35 -11.20
N LYS A 51 2.54 -6.36 -10.71
CA LYS A 51 3.70 -5.98 -11.52
C LYS A 51 4.29 -7.21 -12.20
N MET A 52 4.23 -7.21 -13.53
CA MET A 52 4.76 -8.27 -14.38
C MET A 52 6.14 -7.92 -14.96
N ALA A 53 6.37 -6.64 -15.29
CA ALA A 53 7.63 -6.07 -15.77
C ALA A 53 7.77 -4.63 -15.23
#